data_AF-A0A0B8PK74-F1
#
_entry.id   AF-A0A0B8PK74-F1
#
_cell.length_a   1.000
_cell.length_b   1.000
_cell.length_c   1.000
_cell.angle_alpha   90.00
_cell.angle_beta   90.00
_cell.angle_gamma   90.00
#
_symmetry.space_group_name_H-M   'P 1'
#
loop_
_entity.id
_entity.type
_entity.pdbx_description
1 polymer ?
#
loop_
_entity_poly.entity_id
_entity_poly.type
_entity_poly.pdbx_seq_one_letter_code
_entity_poly.pdbx_strand_id
1 'polypeptide(L)'
;MYRVGFNHHDLMDEMDELLQLVLETESAERMTYQEAFIKVLGVCPLEASMTELKAVASTLGLSDIAEPEEDKDTLLQLLFSMGVETKIGQKVPAFVYDFPASQAALAKINPMDPRVADRFEVYFKGIELANGFHELDDAKEQLARFEEDNRKRVEMGLEAQPIDKYLIEAISHGLPQCAGVALGIDRLILLALGKTHIEQVTAFAFPRA
;
A
#
# COMPACT_ATOMS: atom_id res chain seq x y z
N MET A 1 -12.59 7.18 -0.82
CA MET A 1 -12.96 8.54 -1.27
C MET A 1 -12.18 8.85 -2.53
N TYR A 2 -12.77 9.59 -3.49
CA TYR A 2 -12.07 10.06 -4.69
C TYR A 2 -12.13 11.59 -4.77
N ARG A 3 -11.04 12.23 -5.20
CA ARG A 3 -10.93 13.68 -5.37
C ARG A 3 -10.46 14.01 -6.79
N VAL A 4 -11.34 14.64 -7.57
CA VAL A 4 -11.00 15.10 -8.92
C VAL A 4 -10.09 16.33 -8.83
N GLY A 5 -9.05 16.36 -9.66
CA GLY A 5 -8.04 17.42 -9.71
C GLY A 5 -6.93 17.29 -8.67
N PHE A 6 -7.00 16.31 -7.77
CA PHE A 6 -5.97 16.04 -6.76
C PHE A 6 -4.94 15.06 -7.34
N ASN A 7 -3.68 15.25 -6.97
CA ASN A 7 -2.68 14.19 -6.97
C ASN A 7 -2.67 13.46 -5.62
N HIS A 8 -1.83 12.44 -5.48
CA HIS A 8 -1.77 11.64 -4.26
C HIS A 8 -1.21 12.40 -3.05
N HIS A 9 -0.35 13.42 -3.23
CA HIS A 9 0.12 14.28 -2.14
C HIS A 9 -0.98 15.19 -1.60
N ASP A 10 -1.79 15.78 -2.48
CA ASP A 10 -2.94 16.60 -2.07
C ASP A 10 -3.92 15.76 -1.24
N LEU A 11 -4.11 14.49 -1.63
CA LEU A 11 -4.96 13.56 -0.90
C LEU A 11 -4.34 13.11 0.43
N MET A 12 -3.02 12.98 0.52
CA MET A 12 -2.33 12.75 1.79
C MET A 12 -2.47 13.94 2.75
N ASP A 13 -2.50 15.18 2.26
CA ASP A 13 -2.74 16.37 3.09
C ASP A 13 -4.15 16.30 3.70
N GLU A 14 -5.17 16.07 2.89
CA GLU A 14 -6.56 15.93 3.34
C GLU A 14 -6.74 14.75 4.33
N MET A 15 -6.04 13.64 4.09
CA MET A 15 -6.08 12.49 4.99
C MET A 15 -5.41 12.80 6.33
N ASP A 16 -4.29 13.53 6.35
CA ASP A 16 -3.62 13.91 7.59
C ASP A 16 -4.54 14.79 8.47
N GLU A 17 -5.26 15.75 7.87
CA GLU A 17 -6.27 16.54 8.59
C GLU A 17 -7.35 15.68 9.24
N LEU A 18 -7.86 14.67 8.52
CA LEU A 18 -8.85 13.73 9.05
C LEU A 18 -8.29 12.92 10.21
N LEU A 19 -7.04 12.42 10.09
CA LEU A 19 -6.40 11.62 11.13
C LEU A 19 -6.15 12.44 12.39
N GLN A 20 -5.67 13.68 12.27
CA GLN A 20 -5.50 14.59 13.41
C GLN A 20 -6.82 14.88 14.12
N LEU A 21 -7.90 15.09 13.36
CA LEU A 21 -9.22 15.35 13.91
C LEU A 21 -9.79 14.15 14.69
N VAL A 22 -9.61 12.94 14.18
CA VAL A 22 -10.25 11.73 14.75
C VAL A 22 -9.39 11.07 15.82
N LEU A 23 -8.06 11.06 15.64
CA LEU A 23 -7.12 10.36 16.51
C LEU A 23 -6.43 11.30 17.51
N GLU A 24 -6.67 12.62 17.42
CA GLU A 24 -6.05 13.64 18.26
C GLU A 24 -4.51 13.57 18.23
N THR A 25 -3.94 13.28 17.07
CA THR A 25 -2.49 13.19 16.84
C THR A 25 -1.93 14.52 16.32
N GLU A 26 -0.60 14.69 16.42
CA GLU A 26 0.10 15.69 15.61
C GLU A 26 0.09 15.29 14.12
N SER A 27 0.58 16.19 13.27
CA SER A 27 0.72 15.95 11.83
C SER A 27 1.60 14.74 11.54
N ALA A 28 1.18 13.96 10.55
CA ALA A 28 1.82 12.72 10.19
C ALA A 28 3.22 12.92 9.59
N GLU A 29 4.08 11.92 9.80
CA GLU A 29 5.36 11.84 9.09
C GLU A 29 5.13 11.35 7.65
N ARG A 30 5.96 11.81 6.71
CA ARG A 30 5.98 11.33 5.32
C ARG A 30 7.36 10.80 4.98
N MET A 31 7.41 9.69 4.26
CA MET A 31 8.63 9.12 3.71
C MET A 31 8.33 8.30 2.47
N THR A 32 9.27 8.24 1.54
CA THR A 32 9.18 7.31 0.42
C THR A 32 9.39 5.87 0.92
N TYR A 33 8.92 4.89 0.15
CA TYR A 33 9.17 3.48 0.38
C TYR A 33 10.68 3.19 0.43
N GLN A 34 11.44 3.84 -0.44
CA GLN A 34 12.90 3.77 -0.46
C GLN A 34 13.52 4.29 0.84
N GLU A 35 13.13 5.48 1.31
CA GLU A 35 13.63 6.05 2.56
C GLU A 35 13.27 5.19 3.77
N ALA A 36 12.06 4.64 3.81
CA ALA A 36 11.61 3.77 4.90
C ALA A 36 12.49 2.51 5.00
N PHE A 37 12.78 1.86 3.87
CA PHE A 37 13.68 0.71 3.80
C PHE A 37 15.12 1.06 4.19
N ILE A 38 15.66 2.16 3.67
CA ILE A 38 17.04 2.55 3.98
C ILE A 38 17.17 2.90 5.47
N LYS A 39 16.22 3.64 6.02
CA LYS A 39 16.22 4.07 7.43
C LYS A 39 16.08 2.91 8.40
N VAL A 40 15.22 1.92 8.08
CA VAL A 40 14.90 0.82 9.02
C VAL A 40 15.76 -0.42 8.77
N LEU A 41 16.02 -0.76 7.52
CA LEU A 41 16.67 -2.02 7.11
C LEU A 41 18.06 -1.82 6.48
N GLY A 42 18.47 -0.58 6.20
CA GLY A 42 19.79 -0.28 5.66
C GLY A 42 20.00 -0.73 4.21
N VAL A 43 18.93 -1.03 3.47
CA VAL A 43 18.97 -1.53 2.08
C VAL A 43 18.08 -0.70 1.17
N CYS A 44 18.49 -0.49 -0.08
CA CYS A 44 17.69 0.20 -1.08
C CYS A 44 16.75 -0.80 -1.80
N PRO A 45 15.42 -0.70 -1.67
CA PRO A 45 14.50 -1.70 -2.23
C PRO A 45 14.45 -1.66 -3.77
N LEU A 46 14.70 -0.48 -4.35
CA LEU A 46 14.65 -0.26 -5.80
C LEU A 46 15.87 -0.83 -6.54
N GLU A 47 17.00 -0.95 -5.85
CA GLU A 47 18.30 -1.31 -6.47
C GLU A 47 18.85 -2.65 -5.96
N ALA A 48 18.49 -3.06 -4.75
CA ALA A 48 19.02 -4.29 -4.16
C ALA A 48 18.67 -5.53 -4.97
N SER A 49 19.64 -6.44 -5.03
CA SER A 49 19.52 -7.79 -5.55
C SER A 49 18.72 -8.69 -4.60
N MET A 50 18.21 -9.81 -5.12
CA MET A 50 17.54 -10.83 -4.28
C MET A 50 18.45 -11.32 -3.15
N THR A 51 19.74 -11.50 -3.41
CA THR A 51 20.71 -11.94 -2.40
C THR A 51 20.82 -10.93 -1.24
N GLU A 52 20.87 -9.63 -1.54
CA GLU A 52 20.93 -8.60 -0.51
C GLU A 52 19.63 -8.54 0.31
N LEU A 53 18.48 -8.65 -0.34
CA LEU A 53 17.18 -8.68 0.34
C LEU A 53 17.03 -9.92 1.24
N LYS A 54 17.46 -11.10 0.79
CA LYS A 54 17.47 -12.33 1.59
C LYS A 54 18.42 -12.23 2.79
N ALA A 55 19.59 -11.60 2.61
CA ALA A 55 20.50 -11.33 3.71
C ALA A 55 19.85 -10.45 4.79
N VAL A 56 19.12 -9.41 4.40
CA VAL A 56 18.34 -8.58 5.33
C VAL A 56 17.25 -9.41 6.02
N ALA A 57 16.50 -10.25 5.28
CA ALA A 57 15.48 -11.11 5.87
C ALA A 57 16.04 -12.05 6.95
N SER A 58 17.26 -12.55 6.75
CA SER A 58 17.98 -13.37 7.73
C SER A 58 18.26 -12.60 9.04
N THR A 59 18.59 -11.31 8.96
CA THR A 59 18.78 -10.47 10.16
C THR A 59 17.48 -10.27 10.97
N LEU A 60 16.32 -10.40 10.32
CA LEU A 60 15.01 -10.34 10.93
C LEU A 60 14.50 -11.72 11.43
N GLY A 61 15.28 -12.80 11.22
CA GLY A 61 14.87 -14.16 11.56
C GLY A 61 13.85 -14.77 10.61
N LEU A 62 13.79 -14.30 9.36
CA LEU A 62 12.82 -14.71 8.34
C LEU A 62 13.42 -15.62 7.25
N SER A 63 14.60 -16.21 7.50
CA SER A 63 15.34 -17.01 6.50
C SER A 63 14.52 -18.15 5.92
N ASP A 64 13.76 -18.87 6.76
CA ASP A 64 12.97 -20.03 6.33
C ASP A 64 11.90 -19.67 5.28
N ILE A 65 11.44 -18.41 5.29
CA ILE A 65 10.45 -17.88 4.36
C ILE A 65 11.14 -17.22 3.15
N ALA A 66 12.22 -16.48 3.39
CA ALA A 66 12.90 -15.70 2.35
C ALA A 66 13.80 -16.53 1.43
N GLU A 67 14.42 -17.61 1.91
CA GLU A 67 15.29 -18.47 1.11
C GLU A 67 14.58 -19.12 -0.10
N PRO A 68 13.40 -19.75 0.04
CA PRO A 68 12.69 -20.32 -1.09
C PRO A 68 11.99 -19.28 -1.98
N GLU A 69 11.91 -18.02 -1.56
CA GLU A 69 11.23 -16.98 -2.33
C GLU A 69 12.02 -16.58 -3.59
N GLU A 70 11.34 -16.54 -4.73
CA GLU A 70 11.92 -16.19 -6.03
C GLU A 70 11.36 -14.88 -6.58
N ASP A 71 10.20 -14.44 -6.09
CA ASP A 71 9.57 -13.19 -6.47
C ASP A 71 10.07 -12.03 -5.60
N LYS A 72 10.62 -11.01 -6.25
CA LYS A 72 11.19 -9.84 -5.57
C LYS A 72 10.12 -9.04 -4.81
N ASP A 73 8.91 -8.92 -5.36
CA ASP A 73 7.84 -8.16 -4.71
C ASP A 73 7.35 -8.84 -3.43
N THR A 74 7.19 -10.16 -3.47
CA THR A 74 6.80 -10.95 -2.30
C THR A 74 7.84 -10.82 -1.19
N LEU A 75 9.13 -10.87 -1.52
CA LEU A 75 10.20 -10.64 -0.55
C LEU A 75 10.20 -9.19 -0.01
N LEU A 76 9.98 -8.20 -0.87
CA LEU A 76 9.86 -6.80 -0.46
C LEU A 76 8.66 -6.58 0.47
N GLN A 77 7.51 -7.16 0.18
CA GLN A 77 6.31 -7.11 1.04
C GLN A 77 6.59 -7.74 2.41
N LEU A 78 7.25 -8.90 2.44
CA LEU A 78 7.65 -9.56 3.68
C LEU A 78 8.56 -8.66 4.53
N LEU A 79 9.61 -8.09 3.91
CA LEU A 79 10.55 -7.20 4.59
C LEU A 79 9.89 -5.91 5.07
N PHE A 80 8.97 -5.35 4.27
CA PHE A 80 8.24 -4.16 4.64
C PHE A 80 7.32 -4.44 5.84
N SER A 81 6.49 -5.48 5.78
CA SER A 81 5.53 -5.79 6.84
C SER A 81 6.20 -6.23 8.14
N MET A 82 7.19 -7.13 8.06
CA MET A 82 7.84 -7.65 9.27
C MET A 82 8.95 -6.73 9.80
N GLY A 83 9.53 -5.89 8.94
CA GLY A 83 10.61 -4.98 9.27
C GLY A 83 10.13 -3.56 9.45
N VAL A 84 9.76 -2.91 8.35
CA VAL A 84 9.47 -1.47 8.28
C VAL A 84 8.21 -1.06 9.06
N GLU A 85 7.07 -1.72 8.81
CA GLU A 85 5.77 -1.39 9.44
C GLU A 85 5.84 -1.42 10.97
N THR A 86 6.65 -2.33 11.53
CA THR A 86 6.83 -2.46 12.99
C THR A 86 7.58 -1.28 13.63
N LYS A 87 8.24 -0.43 12.83
CA LYS A 87 9.09 0.67 13.32
C LYS A 87 8.54 2.05 13.01
N ILE A 88 7.71 2.19 11.99
CA ILE A 88 7.09 3.47 11.62
C ILE A 88 5.77 3.69 12.36
N GLY A 89 5.26 4.92 12.32
CA GLY A 89 3.89 5.21 12.77
C GLY A 89 3.65 5.05 14.28
N GLN A 90 4.70 5.05 15.12
CA GLN A 90 4.56 4.71 16.56
C GLN A 90 4.06 5.87 17.41
N LYS A 91 4.45 7.11 17.07
CA LYS A 91 4.11 8.33 17.82
C LYS A 91 3.01 9.13 17.13
N VAL A 92 3.19 9.34 15.83
CA VAL A 92 2.25 9.98 14.90
C VAL A 92 2.01 9.03 13.72
N PRO A 93 0.92 9.19 12.94
CA PRO A 93 0.74 8.42 11.71
C PRO A 93 1.93 8.60 10.76
N ALA A 94 2.23 7.58 9.96
CA ALA A 94 3.29 7.60 8.97
C ALA A 94 2.71 7.27 7.59
N PHE A 95 2.81 8.22 6.66
CA PHE A 95 2.57 7.99 5.24
C PHE A 95 3.84 7.44 4.60
N VAL A 96 3.71 6.30 3.94
CA VAL A 96 4.73 5.76 3.05
C VAL A 96 4.22 5.90 1.63
N TYR A 97 4.97 6.52 0.73
CA TYR A 97 4.58 6.73 -0.67
C TYR A 97 5.70 6.32 -1.64
N ASP A 98 5.49 6.40 -2.96
CA ASP A 98 6.45 5.96 -3.98
C ASP A 98 6.80 4.46 -3.85
N PHE A 99 5.77 3.62 -3.74
CA PHE A 99 5.93 2.16 -3.77
C PHE A 99 6.54 1.69 -5.10
N PRO A 100 7.24 0.53 -5.15
CA PRO A 100 7.77 0.00 -6.40
C PRO A 100 6.70 -0.08 -7.50
N ALA A 101 7.07 0.23 -8.74
CA ALA A 101 6.18 0.24 -9.90
C ALA A 101 5.47 -1.11 -10.11
N SER A 102 6.13 -2.21 -9.77
CA SER A 102 5.57 -3.56 -9.80
C SER A 102 4.43 -3.78 -8.79
N GLN A 103 4.32 -2.90 -7.78
CA GLN A 103 3.29 -2.86 -6.75
C GLN A 103 2.35 -1.65 -6.94
N ALA A 104 2.28 -1.09 -8.15
CA ALA A 104 1.45 0.07 -8.46
C ALA A 104 -0.05 -0.19 -8.28
N ALA A 105 -0.51 -1.43 -8.39
CA ALA A 105 -1.93 -1.77 -8.43
C ALA A 105 -2.67 -0.92 -9.49
N LEU A 106 -3.54 -0.01 -9.07
CA LEU A 106 -4.31 0.91 -9.93
C LEU A 106 -3.68 2.32 -10.02
N ALA A 107 -2.50 2.54 -9.42
CA ALA A 107 -1.82 3.82 -9.42
C ALA A 107 -1.05 4.08 -10.72
N LYS A 108 -0.89 5.36 -11.07
CA LYS A 108 0.04 5.82 -12.09
C LYS A 108 1.48 5.50 -11.73
N ILE A 109 2.29 5.19 -12.74
CA ILE A 109 3.75 5.17 -12.59
C ILE A 109 4.26 6.61 -12.54
N ASN A 110 5.19 6.88 -11.64
CA ASN A 110 5.73 8.22 -11.45
C ASN A 110 6.54 8.62 -12.72
N PRO A 111 6.23 9.77 -13.34
CA PRO A 111 6.91 10.19 -14.58
C PRO A 111 8.35 10.65 -14.36
N MET A 112 8.74 11.00 -13.12
CA MET A 112 10.09 11.45 -12.77
C MET A 112 11.00 10.27 -12.40
N ASP A 113 10.46 9.23 -11.76
CA ASP A 113 11.15 7.96 -11.51
C ASP A 113 10.24 6.76 -11.85
N PRO A 114 10.40 6.14 -13.04
CA PRO A 114 9.53 5.06 -13.48
C PRO A 114 9.70 3.76 -12.68
N ARG A 115 10.61 3.71 -11.69
CA ARG A 115 10.76 2.58 -10.77
C ARG A 115 9.70 2.58 -9.67
N VAL A 116 8.98 3.68 -9.48
CA VAL A 116 7.97 3.84 -8.42
C VAL A 116 6.60 4.23 -8.99
N ALA A 117 5.57 4.03 -8.19
CA ALA A 117 4.19 4.38 -8.46
C ALA A 117 3.71 5.45 -7.49
N ASP A 118 2.81 6.30 -7.98
CA ASP A 118 2.11 7.35 -7.22
C ASP A 118 1.06 6.74 -6.26
N ARG A 119 1.51 5.83 -5.40
CA ARG A 119 0.74 5.10 -4.39
C ARG A 119 1.27 5.49 -3.02
N PHE A 120 0.37 5.56 -2.04
CA PHE A 120 0.73 5.70 -0.64
C PHE A 120 -0.11 4.81 0.27
N GLU A 121 0.45 4.50 1.44
CA GLU A 121 -0.23 3.83 2.53
C GLU A 121 0.02 4.57 3.84
N VAL A 122 -0.90 4.45 4.79
CA VAL A 122 -0.83 5.12 6.10
C VAL A 122 -0.79 4.09 7.21
N TYR A 123 0.19 4.22 8.09
CA TYR A 123 0.39 3.33 9.24
C TYR A 123 0.32 4.11 10.54
N PHE A 124 -0.37 3.57 11.53
CA PHE A 124 -0.32 4.10 12.89
C PHE A 124 -0.43 2.98 13.92
N LYS A 125 0.49 2.98 14.89
CA LYS A 125 0.60 1.98 15.97
C LYS A 125 0.57 0.52 15.48
N GLY A 126 1.28 0.25 14.38
CA GLY A 126 1.37 -1.08 13.78
C GLY A 126 0.12 -1.53 13.01
N ILE A 127 -0.76 -0.59 12.66
CA ILE A 127 -1.97 -0.86 11.87
C ILE A 127 -1.92 -0.03 10.58
N GLU A 128 -2.07 -0.70 9.45
CA GLU A 128 -2.36 -0.05 8.17
C GLU A 128 -3.79 0.51 8.20
N LEU A 129 -3.92 1.84 8.13
CA LEU A 129 -5.19 2.55 8.16
C LEU A 129 -5.78 2.74 6.77
N ALA A 130 -4.95 3.10 5.79
CA ALA A 130 -5.42 3.46 4.47
C ALA A 130 -4.41 3.15 3.38
N ASN A 131 -4.93 2.94 2.17
CA ASN A 131 -4.17 2.77 0.94
C ASN A 131 -4.79 3.68 -0.13
N GLY A 132 -3.97 4.49 -0.79
CA GLY A 132 -4.39 5.49 -1.77
C GLY A 132 -3.45 5.62 -2.96
N PHE A 133 -3.99 6.19 -4.04
CA PHE A 133 -3.38 6.21 -5.36
C PHE A 133 -3.65 7.52 -6.08
N HIS A 134 -2.72 7.95 -6.92
CA HIS A 134 -3.03 8.78 -8.08
C HIS A 134 -3.55 7.84 -9.18
N GLU A 135 -4.84 7.91 -9.47
CA GLU A 135 -5.55 6.88 -10.24
C GLU A 135 -5.05 6.80 -11.68
N LEU A 136 -4.88 5.57 -12.18
CA LEU A 136 -4.53 5.30 -13.57
C LEU A 136 -5.71 5.62 -14.49
N ASP A 137 -5.49 6.57 -15.40
CA ASP A 137 -6.47 7.04 -16.39
C ASP A 137 -6.25 6.47 -17.80
N ASP A 138 -5.26 5.57 -17.98
CA ASP A 138 -5.03 4.85 -19.24
C ASP A 138 -5.71 3.47 -19.21
N ALA A 139 -6.80 3.34 -19.98
CA ALA A 139 -7.58 2.10 -20.09
C ALA A 139 -6.77 0.92 -20.69
N LYS A 140 -5.82 1.19 -21.59
CA LYS A 140 -5.00 0.13 -22.21
C LYS A 140 -3.98 -0.38 -21.20
N GLU A 141 -3.35 0.52 -20.47
CA GLU A 141 -2.43 0.15 -19.40
C GLU A 141 -3.16 -0.63 -18.30
N GLN A 142 -4.34 -0.16 -17.87
CA GLN A 142 -5.15 -0.85 -16.87
C GLN A 142 -5.56 -2.26 -17.31
N LEU A 143 -5.94 -2.42 -18.59
CA LEU A 143 -6.26 -3.72 -19.16
C LEU A 143 -5.03 -4.65 -19.16
N ALA A 144 -3.88 -4.16 -19.60
CA ALA A 144 -2.64 -4.94 -19.63
C ALA A 144 -2.23 -5.39 -18.22
N ARG A 145 -2.42 -4.55 -17.19
CA ARG A 145 -2.19 -4.93 -15.78
C ARG A 145 -3.13 -6.04 -15.31
N PHE A 146 -4.42 -5.98 -15.66
CA PHE A 146 -5.36 -7.06 -15.32
C PHE A 146 -5.05 -8.38 -16.04
N GLU A 147 -4.60 -8.33 -17.29
CA GLU A 147 -4.14 -9.51 -18.02
C GLU A 147 -2.88 -10.11 -17.40
N GLU A 148 -1.94 -9.27 -16.98
CA GLU A 148 -0.74 -9.66 -16.24
C GLU A 148 -1.08 -10.33 -14.91
N ASP A 149 -1.95 -9.73 -14.10
CA ASP A 149 -2.40 -10.29 -12.82
C ASP A 149 -3.03 -11.67 -13.02
N ASN A 150 -3.87 -11.82 -14.06
CA ASN A 150 -4.45 -13.12 -14.40
C ASN A 150 -3.39 -14.15 -14.82
N ARG A 151 -2.34 -13.74 -15.54
CA ARG A 151 -1.23 -14.64 -15.87
C ARG A 151 -0.50 -15.12 -14.61
N LYS A 152 -0.15 -14.19 -13.71
CA LYS A 152 0.48 -14.52 -12.41
C LYS A 152 -0.40 -15.45 -11.57
N ARG A 153 -1.71 -15.20 -11.52
CA ARG A 153 -2.67 -16.08 -10.82
C ARG A 153 -2.64 -17.51 -11.36
N VAL A 154 -2.65 -17.68 -12.68
CA VAL A 154 -2.59 -19.00 -13.31
C VAL A 154 -1.25 -19.69 -13.02
N GLU A 155 -0.13 -18.96 -13.05
CA GLU A 155 1.19 -19.49 -12.67
C GLU A 155 1.23 -19.96 -11.20
N MET A 156 0.52 -19.28 -10.31
CA MET A 156 0.34 -19.66 -8.90
C MET A 156 -0.72 -20.76 -8.69
N GLY A 157 -1.33 -21.30 -9.75
CA GLY A 157 -2.38 -22.32 -9.66
C GLY A 157 -3.75 -21.79 -9.16
N LEU A 158 -3.96 -20.47 -9.20
CA LEU A 158 -5.22 -19.81 -8.86
C LEU A 158 -6.09 -19.63 -10.11
N GLU A 159 -7.42 -19.60 -9.93
CA GLU A 159 -8.34 -19.30 -11.03
C GLU A 159 -8.22 -17.83 -11.47
N ALA A 160 -8.19 -17.61 -12.79
CA ALA A 160 -8.27 -16.29 -13.39
C ALA A 160 -9.59 -15.60 -12.97
N GLN A 161 -9.53 -14.30 -12.74
CA GLN A 161 -10.69 -13.48 -12.43
C GLN A 161 -11.19 -12.79 -13.69
N PRO A 162 -12.53 -12.66 -13.86
CA PRO A 162 -13.08 -11.92 -14.99
C PRO A 162 -12.65 -10.46 -14.92
N ILE A 163 -12.07 -9.95 -16.01
CA ILE A 163 -11.72 -8.53 -16.13
C ILE A 163 -13.01 -7.70 -16.17
N ASP A 164 -13.09 -6.65 -15.36
CA ASP A 164 -14.21 -5.72 -15.36
C ASP A 164 -14.18 -4.82 -16.60
N LYS A 165 -14.93 -5.23 -17.63
CA LYS A 165 -15.03 -4.50 -18.90
C LYS A 165 -15.72 -3.14 -18.73
N TYR A 166 -16.59 -2.98 -17.75
CA TYR A 166 -17.26 -1.70 -17.51
C TYR A 166 -16.30 -0.68 -16.92
N LEU A 167 -15.39 -1.10 -16.04
CA LEU A 167 -14.31 -0.24 -15.56
C LEU A 167 -13.41 0.22 -16.71
N ILE A 168 -12.95 -0.70 -17.55
CA ILE A 168 -12.09 -0.37 -18.70
C ILE A 168 -12.81 0.58 -19.67
N GLU A 169 -14.07 0.31 -19.98
CA GLU A 169 -14.88 1.16 -20.83
C GLU A 169 -15.07 2.55 -20.22
N ALA A 170 -15.34 2.65 -18.91
CA ALA A 170 -15.47 3.92 -18.21
C ALA A 170 -14.18 4.76 -18.29
N ILE A 171 -13.01 4.16 -18.05
CA ILE A 171 -11.72 4.85 -18.18
C ILE A 171 -11.52 5.33 -19.62
N SER A 172 -11.86 4.50 -20.62
CA SER A 172 -11.72 4.86 -22.04
C SER A 172 -12.61 6.02 -22.49
N HIS A 173 -13.75 6.25 -21.81
CA HIS A 173 -14.62 7.40 -22.07
C HIS A 173 -14.07 8.70 -21.46
N GLY A 174 -13.05 8.61 -20.60
CA GLY A 174 -12.36 9.72 -19.97
C GLY A 174 -12.53 9.71 -18.46
N LEU A 175 -11.56 9.14 -17.75
CA LEU A 175 -11.41 9.36 -16.31
C LEU A 175 -10.69 10.70 -16.09
N PRO A 176 -11.31 11.71 -15.46
CA PRO A 176 -10.59 12.93 -15.13
C PRO A 176 -9.49 12.61 -14.11
N GLN A 177 -8.36 13.33 -14.20
CA GLN A 177 -7.27 13.19 -13.23
C GLN A 177 -7.82 13.29 -11.80
N CYS A 178 -7.55 12.28 -11.00
CA CYS A 178 -8.02 12.20 -9.62
C CYS A 178 -7.10 11.33 -8.77
N ALA A 179 -7.23 11.49 -7.45
CA ALA A 179 -6.63 10.60 -6.48
C ALA A 179 -7.73 9.91 -5.67
N GLY A 180 -7.52 8.65 -5.32
CA GLY A 180 -8.42 7.83 -4.52
C GLY A 180 -7.73 7.28 -3.27
N VAL A 181 -8.50 7.04 -2.23
CA VAL A 181 -8.03 6.42 -0.98
C VAL A 181 -9.10 5.58 -0.32
N ALA A 182 -8.74 4.39 0.14
CA ALA A 182 -9.57 3.51 0.94
C ALA A 182 -9.08 3.54 2.39
N LEU A 183 -9.96 3.89 3.34
CA LEU A 183 -9.67 3.98 4.76
C LEU A 183 -10.44 2.90 5.52
N GLY A 184 -9.75 2.11 6.34
CA GLY A 184 -10.36 1.11 7.22
C GLY A 184 -11.03 1.77 8.42
N ILE A 185 -12.34 2.04 8.32
CA ILE A 185 -13.11 2.71 9.38
C ILE A 185 -13.08 1.95 10.71
N ASP A 186 -13.19 0.62 10.70
CA ASP A 186 -13.12 -0.17 11.93
C ASP A 186 -11.77 -0.04 12.62
N ARG A 187 -10.68 -0.03 11.84
CA ARG A 187 -9.30 0.16 12.34
C ARG A 187 -9.10 1.56 12.90
N LEU A 188 -9.67 2.58 12.25
CA LEU A 188 -9.65 3.96 12.73
C LEU A 188 -10.38 4.09 14.08
N ILE A 189 -11.58 3.55 14.20
CA ILE A 189 -12.36 3.56 15.44
C ILE A 189 -11.65 2.78 16.55
N LEU A 190 -11.05 1.64 16.21
CA LEU A 190 -10.25 0.84 17.13
C LEU A 190 -9.11 1.66 17.72
N LEU A 191 -8.37 2.41 16.91
CA LEU A 191 -7.30 3.30 17.39
C LEU A 191 -7.84 4.48 18.21
N ALA A 192 -8.90 5.14 17.74
CA ALA A 192 -9.52 6.27 18.45
C ALA A 192 -10.03 5.88 19.85
N LEU A 193 -10.54 4.66 20.00
CA LEU A 193 -11.07 4.12 21.25
C LEU A 193 -10.02 3.36 22.09
N GLY A 194 -8.76 3.31 21.64
CA GLY A 194 -7.68 2.58 22.30
C GLY A 194 -7.97 1.08 22.49
N LYS A 195 -8.66 0.46 21.52
CA LYS A 195 -8.98 -0.98 21.51
C LYS A 195 -7.89 -1.76 20.80
N THR A 196 -7.88 -3.08 20.99
CA THR A 196 -6.85 -3.97 20.41
C THR A 196 -7.43 -5.02 19.49
N HIS A 197 -8.75 -5.23 19.49
CA HIS A 197 -9.43 -6.20 18.64
C HIS A 197 -10.64 -5.59 17.93
N ILE A 198 -10.82 -5.91 16.65
CA ILE A 198 -11.90 -5.37 15.81
C ILE A 198 -13.29 -5.70 16.35
N GLU A 199 -13.43 -6.86 17.01
CA GLU A 199 -14.69 -7.29 17.65
C GLU A 199 -15.20 -6.31 18.72
N GLN A 200 -14.29 -5.51 19.31
CA GLN A 200 -14.62 -4.53 20.34
C GLN A 200 -15.26 -3.25 19.77
N VAL A 201 -15.23 -3.08 18.45
CA VAL A 201 -15.77 -1.91 17.74
C VAL A 201 -16.84 -2.27 16.71
N THR A 202 -17.09 -3.56 16.48
CA THR A 202 -18.21 -4.06 15.66
C THR A 202 -19.41 -4.42 16.54
N ALA A 203 -20.62 -4.02 16.12
CA ALA A 203 -21.85 -4.28 16.89
C ALA A 203 -22.11 -5.79 17.14
N PHE A 204 -21.90 -6.63 16.13
CA PHE A 204 -21.98 -8.08 16.20
C PHE A 204 -20.81 -8.67 15.42
N ALA A 205 -19.78 -9.14 16.13
CA ALA A 205 -18.67 -9.87 15.50
C ALA A 205 -19.18 -11.16 14.84
N PHE A 206 -18.46 -11.69 13.85
CA PHE A 206 -18.85 -12.89 13.08
C PHE A 206 -19.35 -14.09 13.94
N PRO A 207 -18.76 -14.41 15.11
CA PRO A 207 -19.27 -15.48 15.97
C PRO A 207 -20.66 -15.21 16.59
N ARG A 208 -21.16 -13.99 16.47
CA ARG A 208 -22.42 -13.48 17.05
C ARG A 208 -23.31 -12.77 16.02
N ALA A 209 -22.95 -12.85 14.73
CA ALA A 209 -23.67 -12.25 13.62
C ALA A 209 -24.91 -13.08 13.22
#